data_AF-A0A3D2FJB4-F1
#
_entry.id   AF-A0A3D2FJB4-F1
#
_cell.length_a   1.000
_cell.length_b   1.000
_cell.length_c   1.000
_cell.angle_alpha   90.00
_cell.angle_beta   90.00
_cell.angle_gamma   90.00
#
_symmetry.space_group_name_H-M   'P 1'
#
loop_
_entity.id
_entity.type
_entity.pdbx_description
1 polymer ?
#
loop_
_entity_poly.entity_id
_entity_poly.type
_entity_poly.pdbx_seq_one_letter_code
_entity_poly.pdbx_strand_id
1 'polypeptide(L)' 'MNHPQEVPVRQRRKEARPAELLAAALDHFVERGFAATRLEDVSAQAGVSK' A
#
# COMPACT_ATOMS: atom_id res chain seq x y z
N MET A 1 -38.76 4.81 -3.45
CA MET A 1 -37.52 4.01 -3.49
C MET A 1 -36.33 4.95 -3.35
N ASN A 2 -35.66 5.00 -2.19
CA ASN A 2 -34.41 5.75 -2.02
C ASN A 2 -33.30 4.76 -1.64
N HIS A 3 -32.36 4.52 -2.56
CA HIS A 3 -31.10 3.84 -2.27
C HIS A 3 -29.95 4.80 -2.64
N PRO A 4 -29.18 5.32 -1.68
CA PRO A 4 -27.94 6.02 -1.96
C PRO A 4 -26.79 5.02 -1.88
N GLN A 5 -26.35 4.39 -2.99
CA GLN A 5 -25.17 3.50 -2.95
C GLN A 5 -24.37 3.62 -4.25
N GLU A 6 -23.62 4.71 -4.41
CA GLU A 6 -22.54 4.82 -5.40
C GLU A 6 -21.20 4.76 -4.66
N VAL A 7 -20.53 3.59 -4.69
CA VAL A 7 -19.18 3.31 -5.21
C VAL A 7 -18.65 1.97 -4.67
N PRO A 8 -17.93 1.20 -5.51
CA PRO A 8 -16.51 1.11 -5.22
C PRO A 8 -15.65 1.27 -6.47
N VAL A 9 -14.95 2.40 -6.54
CA VAL A 9 -13.83 2.67 -7.46
C VAL A 9 -12.62 1.81 -7.05
N ARG A 10 -12.69 0.49 -7.26
CA ARG A 10 -11.63 -0.46 -6.85
C ARG A 10 -10.63 -0.76 -7.97
N GLN A 11 -10.82 -0.20 -9.17
CA GLN A 11 -10.09 -0.61 -10.36
C GLN A 11 -8.85 0.24 -10.66
N ARG A 12 -8.89 1.58 -10.47
CA ARG A 12 -7.71 2.45 -10.70
C ARG A 12 -6.62 2.35 -9.64
N ARG A 13 -6.92 1.86 -8.43
CA ARG A 13 -5.92 1.71 -7.35
C ARG A 13 -5.07 0.44 -7.46
N LYS A 14 -5.35 -0.49 -8.37
CA LYS A 14 -4.57 -1.74 -8.44
C LYS A 14 -3.17 -1.55 -9.02
N GLU A 15 -2.98 -0.58 -9.91
CA GLU A 15 -1.70 -0.34 -10.59
C GLU A 15 -0.81 0.66 -9.83
N ALA A 16 -1.42 1.65 -9.16
CA ALA A 16 -0.68 2.62 -8.34
C ALA A 16 -0.16 2.02 -7.03
N ARG A 17 -0.93 1.12 -6.39
CA ARG A 17 -0.56 0.47 -5.12
C ARG A 17 0.79 -0.26 -5.11
N PRO A 18 1.14 -1.09 -6.12
CA PRO A 18 2.44 -1.76 -6.11
C PRO A 18 3.63 -0.78 -6.22
N ALA A 19 3.47 0.35 -6.92
CA ALA A 19 4.52 1.36 -6.99
C ALA A 19 4.68 2.10 -5.66
N GLU A 20 3.58 2.45 -4.99
CA GLU A 20 3.62 3.08 -3.65
C GLU A 20 4.22 2.15 -2.60
N LEU A 21 3.89 0.86 -2.65
CA LEU A 21 4.51 -0.18 -1.82
C LEU A 21 6.01 -0.28 -2.05
N LEU A 22 6.44 -0.24 -3.32
CA LEU A 22 7.86 -0.33 -3.67
C LEU A 22 8.63 0.90 -3.19
N ALA A 23 8.06 2.10 -3.34
CA ALA A 23 8.66 3.32 -2.81
C ALA A 23 8.80 3.27 -1.29
N ALA A 24 7.74 2.89 -0.58
CA ALA A 24 7.77 2.75 0.88
C ALA A 24 8.79 1.69 1.35
N ALA A 25 8.93 0.59 0.60
CA ALA A 25 9.94 -0.43 0.88
C ALA A 25 11.36 0.12 0.70
N LEU A 26 11.61 0.85 -0.38
CA LEU A 26 12.92 1.44 -0.67
C LEU A 26 13.35 2.43 0.41
N ASP A 27 12.45 3.33 0.83
CA ASP A 27 12.75 4.28 1.90
C ASP A 27 13.13 3.54 3.20
N HIS A 28 12.39 2.49 3.56
CA HIS A 28 12.68 1.72 4.76
C HIS A 28 14.00 0.94 4.66
N PHE A 29 14.31 0.40 3.49
CA PHE A 29 15.57 -0.30 3.24
C PHE A 29 16.77 0.64 3.34
N VAL A 30 16.64 1.90 2.91
CA VAL A 30 17.72 2.90 3.02
C VAL A 30 17.93 3.32 4.48
N GLU A 31 16.85 3.49 5.26
CA GLU A 31 16.95 3.92 6.66
C GLU A 31 17.45 2.82 7.62
N ARG A 32 16.99 1.59 7.43
CA ARG A 32 17.21 0.49 8.41
C ARG A 32 17.99 -0.70 7.86
N GLY A 33 18.15 -0.77 6.55
CA GLY A 33 18.74 -1.91 5.86
C GLY A 33 17.71 -2.96 5.45
N PHE A 34 18.02 -3.67 4.35
CA PHE A 34 17.15 -4.71 3.79
C PHE A 34 16.87 -5.85 4.77
N ALA A 35 17.90 -6.32 5.49
CA ALA A 35 17.76 -7.44 6.43
C ALA A 35 16.91 -7.11 7.67
N ALA A 36 16.78 -5.82 8.01
CA ALA A 36 16.00 -5.38 9.17
C ALA A 36 14.54 -5.04 8.83
N THR A 37 14.19 -4.96 7.55
CA THR A 37 12.86 -4.53 7.09
C THR A 37 11.98 -5.73 6.80
N ARG A 38 10.84 -5.85 7.47
CA ARG A 38 9.88 -6.93 7.20
C ARG A 38 8.76 -6.44 6.29
N LEU A 39 8.16 -7.37 5.55
CA LEU A 39 7.05 -7.07 4.64
C LEU A 39 5.83 -6.49 5.39
N GLU A 40 5.67 -6.81 6.66
CA GLU A 40 4.63 -6.25 7.53
C GLU A 40 4.81 -4.75 7.74
N ASP A 41 6.05 -4.28 7.93
CA ASP A 41 6.39 -2.87 8.13
C ASP A 41 6.11 -2.05 6.86
N VAL A 42 6.49 -2.61 5.69
CA VAL A 42 6.21 -2.01 4.38
C VAL A 42 4.70 -1.90 4.13
N SER A 43 3.96 -2.96 4.48
CA SER A 43 2.50 -2.99 4.30
C SER A 43 1.80 -1.97 5.22
N ALA A 44 2.24 -1.88 6.47
CA ALA A 44 1.75 -0.91 7.44
C ALA A 44 2.04 0.53 7.00
N GLN A 45 3.25 0.79 6.49
CA GLN A 45 3.65 2.10 5.98
C GLN A 45 2.88 2.52 4.72
N ALA A 46 2.68 1.59 3.79
CA ALA A 46 1.92 1.84 2.56
C ALA A 46 0.39 1.87 2.79
N GLY A 47 -0.08 1.68 4.03
CA GLY A 47 -1.51 1.69 4.36
C GLY A 47 -2.31 0.60 3.65
N VAL A 48 -1.65 -0.51 3.30
CA VAL A 48 -2.30 -1.66 2.68
C VAL A 48 -2.51 -2.77 3.72
N SER A 49 -3.75 -3.21 3.86
CA SER A 49 -4.05 -4.45 4.57
C SER A 49 -3.68 -5.62 3.66
N LYS A 50 -3.11 -6.68 4.26
CA LYS A 50 -2.67 -7.92 3.59
C LYS A 50 -3.64 -8.42 2.51
#